data_AF-A0AA41Q5Y4-F1
#
_entry.id   AF-A0AA41Q5Y4-F1
#
_cell.length_a   1.000
_cell.length_b   1.000
_cell.length_c   1.000
_cell.angle_alpha   90.00
_cell.angle_beta   90.00
_cell.angle_gamma   90.00
#
_symmetry.space_group_name_H-M   'P 1'
#
loop_
_entity.id
_entity.type
_entity.pdbx_description
1 polymer ?
#
loop_
_entity_poly.entity_id
_entity_poly.type
_entity_poly.pdbx_seq_one_letter_code
_entity_poly.pdbx_strand_id
1 'polypeptide(L)'
;MSMYAARKLYVDARLTDAGDLVIDGQDLNDGEYEYAMTVAAAQVPVVLGALGGTPDDDVLALLAAQGTDIVTRGELTWLKSLGLEPSFWCRREFRD
;
A
#
# COMPACT_ATOMS: atom_id res chain seq x y z
N MET A 1 7.78 6.07 0.69
CA MET A 1 7.91 5.92 2.15
C MET A 1 7.80 4.43 2.45
N SER A 2 8.73 3.86 3.22
CA SER A 2 8.69 2.42 3.47
C SER A 2 7.64 2.06 4.52
N MET A 3 6.81 1.06 4.21
CA MET A 3 5.81 0.49 5.11
C MET A 3 6.31 -0.79 5.77
N TYR A 4 7.03 -1.62 5.01
CA TYR A 4 7.48 -2.93 5.48
C TYR A 4 8.67 -3.42 4.67
N ALA A 5 9.65 -4.02 5.36
CA ALA A 5 10.80 -4.65 4.72
C ALA A 5 11.30 -5.82 5.56
N ALA A 6 10.79 -7.02 5.28
CA ALA A 6 11.27 -8.25 5.92
C ALA A 6 10.90 -9.47 5.09
N ARG A 7 11.62 -10.59 5.29
CA ARG A 7 11.35 -11.87 4.62
C ARG A 7 11.27 -11.74 3.08
N LYS A 8 12.15 -10.92 2.51
CA LYS A 8 12.20 -10.64 1.06
C LYS A 8 10.93 -10.02 0.46
N LEU A 9 10.04 -9.51 1.31
CA LEU A 9 8.91 -8.69 0.93
C LEU A 9 9.23 -7.23 1.29
N TYR A 10 9.13 -6.36 0.30
CA TYR A 10 9.35 -4.92 0.42
C TYR A 10 8.06 -4.24 0.00
N VAL A 11 7.54 -3.35 0.83
CA VAL A 11 6.30 -2.61 0.58
C VAL A 11 6.53 -1.14 0.89
N ASP A 12 6.25 -0.31 -0.10
CA ASP A 12 6.36 1.13 -0.02
C ASP A 12 5.02 1.79 -0.36
N ALA A 13 4.84 3.02 0.13
CA ALA A 13 3.74 3.89 -0.23
C ALA A 13 4.23 5.23 -0.76
N ARG A 14 3.49 5.80 -1.71
CA ARG A 14 3.75 7.12 -2.29
C ARG A 14 2.46 7.80 -2.73
N LEU A 15 2.50 9.11 -2.85
CA LEU A 15 1.47 9.89 -3.55
C LEU A 15 1.92 10.15 -4.98
N THR A 16 0.97 10.15 -5.92
CA THR A 16 1.18 10.69 -7.26
C THR A 16 1.03 12.22 -7.24
N ASP A 17 1.42 12.88 -8.34
CA ASP A 17 1.18 14.33 -8.50
C ASP A 17 -0.32 14.70 -8.50
N ALA A 18 -1.19 13.74 -8.82
CA ALA A 18 -2.64 13.90 -8.74
C ALA A 18 -3.20 13.69 -7.32
N GLY A 19 -2.35 13.31 -6.36
CA GLY A 19 -2.74 12.99 -4.98
C GLY A 19 -3.27 11.57 -4.79
N ASP A 20 -3.17 10.69 -5.79
CA ASP A 20 -3.54 9.29 -5.63
C ASP A 20 -2.54 8.59 -4.73
N LEU A 21 -3.02 7.76 -3.81
CA LEU A 21 -2.18 6.93 -2.98
C LEU A 21 -1.86 5.63 -3.71
N VAL A 22 -0.57 5.35 -3.87
CA VAL A 22 -0.07 4.08 -4.39
C VAL A 22 0.61 3.34 -3.26
N ILE A 23 0.22 2.09 -3.05
CA ILE A 23 0.95 1.11 -2.23
C ILE A 23 1.49 0.06 -3.20
N ASP A 24 2.80 -0.05 -3.30
CA ASP A 24 3.47 -1.00 -4.17
C ASP A 24 4.38 -1.93 -3.36
N GLY A 25 4.55 -3.14 -3.87
CA GLY A 25 5.36 -4.14 -3.20
C GLY A 25 6.07 -5.08 -4.15
N GLN A 26 7.17 -5.62 -3.66
CA GLN A 26 8.03 -6.57 -4.33
C GLN A 26 8.26 -7.77 -3.41
N ASP A 27 7.82 -8.94 -3.85
CA ASP A 27 8.06 -10.23 -3.21
C ASP A 27 9.12 -11.00 -4.00
N LEU A 28 10.25 -11.27 -3.35
CA LEU A 28 11.40 -11.98 -3.92
C LEU A 28 11.54 -13.44 -3.41
N ASN A 29 10.49 -14.03 -2.83
CA ASN A 29 10.56 -15.40 -2.30
C ASN A 29 10.59 -16.48 -3.39
N ASP A 30 9.74 -16.35 -4.42
CA ASP A 30 9.53 -17.36 -5.48
C ASP A 30 9.64 -16.75 -6.90
N GLY A 31 10.73 -16.04 -7.17
CA GLY A 31 10.91 -15.19 -8.35
C GLY A 31 10.70 -13.72 -8.00
N GLU A 32 10.58 -12.85 -9.00
CA GLU A 32 10.28 -11.43 -8.77
C GLU A 32 8.79 -11.20 -9.03
N TYR A 33 8.04 -10.94 -7.97
CA TYR A 33 6.64 -10.56 -8.06
C TYR A 33 6.47 -9.11 -7.60
N GLU A 34 6.05 -8.26 -8.52
CA GLU A 34 5.76 -6.86 -8.26
C GLU A 34 4.25 -6.62 -8.32
N TYR A 35 3.76 -5.75 -7.45
CA TYR A 35 2.37 -5.33 -7.46
C TYR A 35 2.22 -3.87 -7.04
N ALA A 36 1.10 -3.27 -7.46
CA ALA A 36 0.71 -1.94 -7.05
C ALA A 36 -0.81 -1.85 -6.87
N MET A 37 -1.23 -1.14 -5.84
CA MET A 37 -2.62 -0.77 -5.56
C MET A 37 -2.74 0.74 -5.56
N THR A 38 -3.66 1.28 -6.35
CA THR A 38 -3.89 2.73 -6.41
C THR A 38 -5.25 3.07 -5.87
N VAL A 39 -5.28 3.92 -4.84
CA VAL A 39 -6.47 4.54 -4.25
C VAL A 39 -6.58 5.95 -4.80
N ALA A 40 -7.74 6.30 -5.35
CA ALA A 40 -7.96 7.63 -5.91
C ALA A 40 -7.81 8.72 -4.84
N ALA A 41 -7.31 9.90 -5.21
CA ALA A 41 -7.11 11.03 -4.31
C ALA A 41 -8.35 11.36 -3.46
N ALA A 42 -9.54 11.31 -4.07
CA ALA A 42 -10.82 11.57 -3.40
C ALA A 42 -11.14 10.58 -2.25
N GLN A 43 -10.48 9.43 -2.21
CA GLN A 43 -10.67 8.38 -1.21
C GLN A 43 -9.56 8.36 -0.15
N VAL A 44 -8.47 9.11 -0.33
CA VAL A 44 -7.38 9.22 0.67
C VAL A 44 -7.87 9.67 2.05
N PRO A 45 -8.89 10.56 2.19
CA PRO A 45 -9.45 10.88 3.51
C PRO A 45 -10.02 9.67 4.26
N VAL A 46 -10.54 8.65 3.56
CA VAL A 46 -11.01 7.39 4.18
C VAL A 46 -9.84 6.61 4.76
N VAL A 47 -8.72 6.58 4.03
CA VAL A 47 -7.47 5.94 4.48
C VAL A 47 -6.95 6.64 5.74
N LEU A 48 -6.89 7.97 5.74
CA LEU A 48 -6.51 8.77 6.91
C LEU A 48 -7.39 8.48 8.13
N GLY A 49 -8.72 8.50 7.95
CA GLY A 49 -9.66 8.19 9.02
C GLY A 49 -9.49 6.78 9.59
N ALA A 50 -9.22 5.78 8.73
CA ALA A 50 -8.96 4.41 9.16
C ALA A 50 -7.65 4.26 9.94
N LEU A 51 -6.66 5.11 9.67
CA LEU A 51 -5.40 5.17 10.40
C LEU A 51 -5.51 5.97 11.71
N GLY A 52 -6.68 6.54 12.02
CA GLY A 52 -6.91 7.40 13.18
C GLY A 52 -6.38 8.83 13.00
N GLY A 53 -6.06 9.22 11.77
CA GLY A 53 -5.60 10.55 11.42
C GLY A 53 -6.73 11.52 11.07
N THR A 54 -6.31 12.74 10.80
CA THR A 54 -7.11 13.89 10.36
C THR A 54 -6.71 14.29 8.93
N PRO A 55 -7.50 15.13 8.23
CA PRO A 55 -7.18 15.55 6.86
C PRO A 55 -5.82 16.23 6.66
N ASP A 56 -5.23 16.79 7.72
CA ASP A 56 -3.96 17.51 7.68
C ASP A 56 -2.76 16.61 8.01
N ASP A 57 -2.99 15.36 8.43
CA ASP A 57 -1.92 14.42 8.77
C ASP A 57 -1.26 13.85 7.51
N ASP A 58 0.03 13.52 7.64
CA ASP A 58 0.78 12.84 6.59
C ASP A 58 0.36 11.36 6.52
N VAL A 59 -0.45 11.04 5.51
CA VAL A 59 -0.92 9.66 5.25
C VAL A 59 0.24 8.68 5.07
N LEU A 60 1.36 9.10 4.48
CA LEU A 60 2.51 8.21 4.26
C LEU A 60 3.22 7.89 5.57
N ALA A 61 3.34 8.86 6.48
CA ALA A 61 3.88 8.63 7.82
C ALA A 61 2.99 7.70 8.65
N LEU A 62 1.67 7.87 8.58
CA LEU A 62 0.71 7.00 9.27
C LEU A 62 0.73 5.57 8.72
N LEU A 63 0.79 5.41 7.40
CA LEU A 63 0.95 4.10 6.75
C LEU A 63 2.26 3.42 7.15
N ALA A 64 3.37 4.17 7.22
CA ALA A 64 4.65 3.63 7.69
C ALA A 64 4.58 3.15 9.14
N ALA A 65 3.92 3.93 10.02
CA ALA A 65 3.77 3.58 11.43
C ALA A 65 2.94 2.30 11.66
N GLN A 66 1.97 2.02 10.80
CA GLN A 66 1.07 0.85 10.91
C GLN A 66 1.39 -0.24 9.86
N GLY A 67 2.47 -0.09 9.11
CA GLY A 67 2.75 -0.89 7.91
C GLY A 67 2.87 -2.38 8.18
N THR A 68 3.45 -2.78 9.31
CA THR A 68 3.58 -4.20 9.68
C THR A 68 2.21 -4.88 9.84
N ASP A 69 1.26 -4.23 10.51
CA ASP A 69 -0.07 -4.80 10.74
C ASP A 69 -0.88 -4.85 9.43
N ILE A 70 -0.79 -3.79 8.61
CA ILE A 70 -1.46 -3.71 7.31
C ILE A 70 -0.93 -4.79 6.36
N VAL A 71 0.38 -4.93 6.23
CA VAL A 71 1.02 -5.91 5.33
C VAL A 71 0.78 -7.34 5.82
N THR A 72 0.82 -7.59 7.14
CA THR A 72 0.50 -8.92 7.69
C THR A 72 -0.94 -9.34 7.39
N ARG A 73 -1.88 -8.38 7.38
CA ARG A 73 -3.28 -8.62 6.99
C ARG A 73 -3.47 -8.79 5.48
N GLY A 74 -2.55 -8.26 4.68
CA GLY A 74 -2.69 -8.08 3.24
C GLY A 74 -3.32 -6.72 2.92
N GLU A 75 -2.56 -5.89 2.22
CA GLU A 75 -2.86 -4.48 1.95
C GLU A 75 -4.15 -4.33 1.11
N LEU A 76 -4.33 -5.17 0.08
CA LEU A 76 -5.54 -5.18 -0.73
C LEU A 76 -6.77 -5.55 0.10
N THR A 77 -6.63 -6.55 0.98
CA THR A 77 -7.70 -6.98 1.89
C THR A 77 -8.02 -5.87 2.89
N TRP A 78 -7.00 -5.18 3.41
CA TRP A 78 -7.19 -4.04 4.30
C TRP A 78 -7.93 -2.90 3.60
N LEU A 79 -7.48 -2.45 2.43
CA LEU A 79 -8.13 -1.39 1.65
C LEU A 79 -9.59 -1.73 1.34
N LYS A 80 -9.88 -2.95 0.87
CA LYS A 80 -11.25 -3.39 0.59
C LYS A 80 -12.13 -3.42 1.84
N SER A 81 -11.57 -3.71 3.01
CA SER A 81 -12.33 -3.68 4.25
C SER A 81 -12.76 -2.27 4.68
N LEU A 82 -12.14 -1.23 4.11
CA LEU A 82 -12.54 0.17 4.27
C LEU A 82 -13.64 0.59 3.28
N GLY A 83 -14.12 -0.33 2.43
CA GLY A 83 -15.05 -0.04 1.34
C GLY A 83 -14.40 0.63 0.12
N LEU A 84 -13.07 0.53 0.00
CA LEU A 84 -12.32 1.05 -1.14
C LEU A 84 -12.19 0.00 -2.24
N GLU A 85 -12.20 0.46 -3.49
CA GLU A 85 -11.95 -0.38 -4.67
C GLU A 85 -10.69 0.12 -5.38
N PRO A 86 -9.49 -0.19 -4.85
CA PRO A 86 -8.25 0.23 -5.47
C PRO A 86 -8.08 -0.43 -6.84
N SER A 87 -7.52 0.30 -7.80
CA SER A 87 -7.03 -0.36 -9.01
C SER A 87 -5.82 -1.24 -8.64
N PHE A 88 -5.66 -2.34 -9.36
CA PHE A 88 -4.64 -3.34 -9.05
C PHE A 88 -3.86 -3.69 -10.29
N TRP A 89 -2.53 -3.67 -10.17
CA TRP A 89 -1.59 -4.13 -11.18
C TRP A 89 -0.60 -5.10 -10.54
N CYS A 90 -0.19 -6.12 -11.28
CA CYS A 90 0.89 -6.99 -10.87
C CYS A 90 1.66 -7.55 -12.06
N ARG A 91 2.92 -7.92 -11.83
CA ARG A 91 3.79 -8.62 -12.75
C ARG A 91 4.54 -9.72 -12.02
N ARG A 92 4.77 -10.84 -12.68
CA ARG A 92 5.64 -11.91 -12.19
C ARG A 92 6.71 -12.22 -13.22
N GLU A 93 7.95 -12.24 -12.78
CA GLU A 93 9.09 -12.75 -13.55
C GLU A 93 9.54 -14.09 -12.95
N PHE A 94 9.56 -15.10 -13.80
CA PHE A 94 10.13 -16.40 -13.45
C PHE A 94 11.62 -16.37 -13.79
N ARG A 95 12.45 -16.97 -12.93
CA ARG A 95 13.83 -17.29 -13.34
C ARG A 95 13.78 -18.51 -14.25
N ASP A 96 14.42 -18.39 -15.42
CA ASP A 96 14.70 -19.49 -16.34
C ASP A 96 15.53 -20.60 -15.68
#